data_AF-A0A229UIZ0-F1
#
_entry.id   AF-A0A229UIZ0-F1
#
_cell.length_a   1.000
_cell.length_b   1.000
_cell.length_c   1.000
_cell.angle_alpha   90.00
_cell.angle_beta   90.00
_cell.angle_gamma   90.00
#
_symmetry.space_group_name_H-M   'P 1'
#
loop_
_entity.id
_entity.type
_entity.pdbx_description
1 polymer ?
#
loop_
_entity_poly.entity_id
_entity_poly.type
_entity_poly.pdbx_seq_one_letter_code
_entity_poly.pdbx_strand_id
1 'polypeptide(L)'
;MLFDKLDLEDRAPLKEDWGYDAFRQFAAKLSDTTHKFPCIPATVGFKLNHFRYAFLSDPRTENASVELAQILKQFGDQCKHFGKYTSLITFFQTPEDLIQAYTVDQYRNLFWSLLNTVNELDPEEWPSHIPMDPHHHVWEFCYGGEQYFMYCATPAHQLRQSRHFPYFIFAITPRWVLVEFNSAPEAAAQVKSKIRERITAYDNIGIHPDLNLYGSEHNFEWKQYFLSDDTSSSAASRCPFHHLHLKKS
;
A
#
# COMPACT_ATOMS: atom_id res chain seq x y z
N MET A 1 17.67 0.69 0.81
CA MET A 1 17.98 1.48 -0.40
C MET A 1 16.74 1.59 -1.26
N LEU A 2 16.50 2.75 -1.87
CA LEU A 2 15.45 2.94 -2.88
C LEU A 2 16.00 2.68 -4.28
N PHE A 3 15.22 1.99 -5.10
CA PHE A 3 15.50 1.72 -6.51
C PHE A 3 14.40 2.29 -7.39
N ASP A 4 14.71 2.68 -8.61
CA ASP A 4 13.69 2.83 -9.65
C ASP A 4 13.54 1.54 -10.48
N LYS A 5 12.69 1.57 -11.51
CA LYS A 5 12.44 0.40 -12.35
C LYS A 5 13.66 0.06 -13.22
N LEU A 6 14.32 1.07 -13.77
CA LEU A 6 15.46 0.89 -14.68
C LEU A 6 16.66 0.30 -13.92
N ASP A 7 16.89 0.77 -12.70
CA ASP A 7 17.89 0.22 -11.78
C ASP A 7 17.70 -1.29 -11.57
N LEU A 8 16.45 -1.77 -11.53
CA LEU A 8 16.12 -3.18 -11.30
C LEU A 8 16.12 -4.00 -12.60
N GLU A 9 15.71 -3.41 -13.72
CA GLU A 9 15.74 -4.05 -15.05
C GLU A 9 17.19 -4.29 -15.54
N ASP A 10 18.13 -3.40 -15.23
CA ASP A 10 19.52 -3.49 -15.69
C ASP A 10 20.42 -4.41 -14.81
N ARG A 11 19.93 -4.87 -13.66
CA ARG A 11 20.71 -5.70 -12.72
C ARG A 11 20.70 -7.20 -13.08
N ALA A 12 21.56 -7.58 -14.01
CA ALA A 12 21.79 -8.98 -14.41
C ALA A 12 22.17 -9.98 -13.27
N PRO A 13 22.91 -9.62 -12.19
CA PRO A 13 23.34 -10.58 -11.17
C PRO A 13 22.27 -11.06 -10.19
N LEU A 14 21.07 -10.45 -10.17
CA LEU A 14 20.05 -10.71 -9.15
C LEU A 14 19.02 -11.77 -9.57
N LYS A 15 19.21 -12.48 -10.69
CA LYS A 15 18.17 -13.36 -11.25
C LYS A 15 17.71 -14.52 -10.34
N GLU A 16 18.47 -14.86 -9.30
CA GLU A 16 18.12 -15.89 -8.31
C GLU A 16 17.78 -15.30 -6.92
N ASP A 17 17.74 -13.97 -6.77
CA ASP A 17 17.33 -13.31 -5.53
C ASP A 17 15.79 -13.21 -5.44
N TRP A 18 15.22 -13.51 -4.27
CA TRP A 18 13.79 -13.38 -4.01
C TRP A 18 13.27 -11.97 -4.30
N GLY A 19 14.08 -10.94 -4.05
CA GLY A 19 13.70 -9.54 -4.31
C GLY A 19 13.52 -9.29 -5.80
N TYR A 20 14.41 -9.82 -6.64
CA TYR A 20 14.28 -9.71 -8.08
C TYR A 20 13.07 -10.48 -8.60
N ASP A 21 12.81 -11.68 -8.07
CA ASP A 21 11.59 -12.41 -8.41
C ASP A 21 10.33 -11.64 -8.00
N ALA A 22 10.28 -11.06 -6.80
CA ALA A 22 9.17 -10.22 -6.35
C ALA A 22 8.94 -9.04 -7.30
N PHE A 23 9.99 -8.32 -7.69
CA PHE A 23 9.89 -7.24 -8.67
C PHE A 23 9.41 -7.74 -10.03
N ARG A 24 9.98 -8.84 -10.55
CA ARG A 24 9.59 -9.43 -11.84
C ARG A 24 8.11 -9.82 -11.86
N GLN A 25 7.61 -10.44 -10.79
CA GLN A 25 6.20 -10.83 -10.67
C GLN A 25 5.29 -9.59 -10.58
N PHE A 26 5.72 -8.54 -9.88
CA PHE A 26 5.01 -7.27 -9.82
C PHE A 26 4.95 -6.57 -11.18
N ALA A 27 6.09 -6.50 -11.88
CA ALA A 27 6.21 -5.94 -13.22
C ALA A 27 5.31 -6.68 -14.23
N ALA A 28 5.29 -8.03 -14.18
CA ALA A 28 4.41 -8.85 -15.00
C ALA A 28 2.94 -8.53 -14.72
N LYS A 29 2.54 -8.45 -13.44
CA LYS A 29 1.16 -8.14 -13.03
C LYS A 29 0.70 -6.77 -13.53
N LEU A 30 1.55 -5.73 -13.47
CA LEU A 30 1.19 -4.39 -13.96
C LEU A 30 1.27 -4.22 -15.48
N SER A 31 2.01 -5.10 -16.17
CA SER A 31 2.21 -5.05 -17.61
C SER A 31 1.26 -5.99 -18.39
N ASP A 32 0.49 -6.83 -17.70
CA ASP A 32 -0.44 -7.76 -18.33
C ASP A 32 -1.52 -7.01 -19.14
N THR A 33 -1.59 -7.33 -20.43
CA THR A 33 -2.54 -6.73 -21.38
C THR A 33 -3.83 -7.56 -21.52
N THR A 34 -3.81 -8.81 -21.08
CA THR A 34 -4.93 -9.76 -21.07
C THR A 34 -5.73 -9.62 -19.79
N HIS A 35 -5.09 -9.81 -18.63
CA HIS A 35 -5.69 -9.67 -17.31
C HIS A 35 -5.21 -8.35 -16.69
N LYS A 36 -5.76 -7.24 -17.18
CA LYS A 36 -5.31 -5.89 -16.83
C LYS A 36 -5.51 -5.62 -15.34
N PHE A 37 -4.42 -5.26 -14.65
CA PHE A 37 -4.51 -4.84 -13.26
C PHE A 37 -5.53 -3.68 -13.09
N PRO A 38 -6.39 -3.71 -12.06
CA PRO A 38 -7.50 -2.77 -11.98
C PRO A 38 -7.08 -1.31 -11.77
N CYS A 39 -6.01 -1.05 -11.02
CA CYS A 39 -5.56 0.31 -10.72
C CYS A 39 -4.84 0.93 -11.93
N ILE A 40 -5.59 1.72 -12.71
CA ILE A 40 -5.05 2.42 -13.88
C ILE A 40 -3.87 3.34 -13.51
N PRO A 41 -3.95 4.22 -12.48
CA PRO A 41 -2.83 5.05 -12.08
C PRO A 41 -1.56 4.24 -11.76
N ALA A 42 -1.69 3.07 -11.14
CA ALA A 42 -0.53 2.22 -10.84
C ALA A 42 0.14 1.68 -12.11
N THR A 43 -0.65 1.22 -13.08
CA THR A 43 -0.10 0.78 -14.38
C THR A 43 0.60 1.91 -15.14
N VAL A 44 0.12 3.15 -15.00
CA VAL A 44 0.74 4.33 -15.60
C VAL A 44 2.02 4.72 -14.87
N GLY A 45 2.00 4.77 -13.54
CA GLY A 45 3.17 5.08 -12.71
C GLY A 45 4.32 4.09 -12.94
N PHE A 46 4.02 2.80 -13.05
CA PHE A 46 4.99 1.76 -13.40
C PHE A 46 5.61 2.00 -14.79
N LYS A 47 4.78 2.25 -15.82
CA LYS A 47 5.25 2.49 -17.19
C LYS A 47 6.16 3.71 -17.28
N LEU A 48 5.81 4.78 -16.58
CA LEU A 48 6.54 6.05 -16.56
C LEU A 48 7.77 6.05 -15.62
N ASN A 49 8.09 4.94 -14.96
CA ASN A 49 9.18 4.87 -13.97
C ASN A 49 9.02 5.84 -12.77
N HIS A 50 7.76 6.13 -12.39
CA HIS A 50 7.46 7.01 -11.26
C HIS A 50 7.52 6.31 -9.90
N PHE A 51 7.51 4.98 -9.90
CA PHE A 51 7.59 4.18 -8.67
C PHE A 51 9.01 4.12 -8.13
N ARG A 52 9.11 3.97 -6.81
CA ARG A 52 10.34 3.54 -6.15
C ARG A 52 10.12 2.22 -5.45
N TYR A 53 11.16 1.42 -5.36
CA TYR A 53 11.11 0.06 -4.84
C TYR A 53 12.07 -0.08 -3.68
N ALA A 54 11.68 -0.85 -2.67
CA ALA A 54 12.55 -1.28 -1.59
C ALA A 54 12.28 -2.75 -1.26
N PHE A 55 13.32 -3.43 -0.81
CA PHE A 55 13.27 -4.82 -0.36
C PHE A 55 13.63 -4.84 1.11
N LEU A 56 12.74 -5.38 1.91
CA LEU A 56 12.79 -5.36 3.37
C LEU A 56 12.89 -6.79 3.88
N SER A 57 13.46 -6.93 5.08
CA SER A 57 13.58 -8.19 5.80
C SER A 57 12.21 -8.79 6.16
N ASP A 58 12.24 -10.00 6.74
CA ASP A 58 11.04 -10.71 7.17
C ASP A 58 10.15 -9.80 8.05
N PRO A 59 8.87 -9.61 7.68
CA PRO A 59 7.98 -8.64 8.32
C PRO A 59 7.67 -8.97 9.78
N ARG A 60 8.00 -10.18 10.26
CA ARG A 60 7.86 -10.61 11.65
C ARG A 60 8.99 -10.11 12.55
N THR A 61 10.06 -9.56 11.97
CA THR A 61 11.24 -9.09 12.70
C THR A 61 11.15 -7.59 13.01
N GLU A 62 11.77 -7.17 14.12
CA GLU A 62 11.87 -5.73 14.46
C GLU A 62 12.60 -4.93 13.38
N ASN A 63 13.59 -5.56 12.73
CA ASN A 63 14.39 -4.95 11.68
C ASN A 63 13.53 -4.47 10.49
N ALA A 64 12.47 -5.20 10.12
CA ALA A 64 11.59 -4.80 9.03
C ALA A 64 10.89 -3.45 9.27
N SER A 65 10.53 -3.14 10.53
CA SER A 65 9.94 -1.85 10.89
C SER A 65 10.97 -0.71 10.79
N VAL A 66 12.20 -0.96 11.25
CA VAL A 66 13.30 0.00 11.18
C VAL A 66 13.67 0.30 9.72
N GLU A 67 13.78 -0.73 8.89
CA GLU A 67 14.05 -0.59 7.46
C GLU A 67 12.92 0.18 6.76
N LEU A 68 11.64 -0.16 7.04
CA LEU A 68 10.50 0.55 6.47
C LEU A 68 10.50 2.03 6.87
N ALA A 69 10.76 2.35 8.14
CA ALA A 69 10.83 3.73 8.63
C ALA A 69 11.95 4.53 7.92
N GLN A 70 13.14 3.94 7.77
CA GLN A 70 14.25 4.56 7.04
C GLN A 70 13.92 4.78 5.55
N ILE A 71 13.30 3.79 4.90
CA ILE A 71 12.87 3.86 3.51
C ILE A 71 11.78 4.92 3.31
N LEU A 72 10.80 4.99 4.21
CA LEU A 72 9.76 6.02 4.19
C LEU A 72 10.34 7.41 4.35
N LYS A 73 11.32 7.58 5.24
CA LYS A 73 12.04 8.85 5.37
C LYS A 73 12.70 9.23 4.03
N GLN A 74 13.50 8.31 3.47
CA GLN A 74 14.21 8.55 2.22
C GLN A 74 13.23 8.86 1.07
N PHE A 75 12.09 8.14 1.02
CA PHE A 75 11.07 8.34 0.00
C PHE A 75 10.36 9.68 0.18
N GLY A 76 9.91 10.02 1.39
CA GLY A 76 9.26 11.28 1.70
C GLY A 76 10.10 12.49 1.31
N ASP A 77 11.40 12.46 1.62
CA ASP A 77 12.37 13.52 1.30
C ASP A 77 12.51 13.76 -0.23
N GLN A 78 12.14 12.79 -1.07
CA GLN A 78 12.40 12.84 -2.52
C GLN A 78 11.14 12.67 -3.40
N CYS A 79 10.01 12.23 -2.85
CA CYS A 79 8.85 11.74 -3.62
C CYS A 79 8.31 12.74 -4.64
N LYS A 80 8.41 14.04 -4.35
CA LYS A 80 7.97 15.13 -5.23
C LYS A 80 8.75 15.19 -6.55
N HIS A 81 9.91 14.55 -6.65
CA HIS A 81 10.74 14.51 -7.87
C HIS A 81 10.50 13.27 -8.74
N PHE A 82 9.69 12.30 -8.30
CA PHE A 82 9.50 11.03 -9.02
C PHE A 82 8.32 11.05 -10.00
N GLY A 83 7.53 12.13 -9.99
CA GLY A 83 6.41 12.36 -10.91
C GLY A 83 5.04 12.11 -10.31
N LYS A 84 4.00 12.58 -11.01
CA LYS A 84 2.60 12.67 -10.54
C LYS A 84 1.86 11.35 -10.30
N TYR A 85 2.52 10.22 -10.50
CA TYR A 85 1.96 8.88 -10.23
C TYR A 85 2.90 8.11 -9.30
N THR A 86 3.66 8.81 -8.46
CA THR A 86 4.64 8.15 -7.62
C THR A 86 3.97 7.35 -6.51
N SER A 87 4.55 6.18 -6.25
CA SER A 87 4.28 5.33 -5.10
C SER A 87 5.58 4.64 -4.73
N LEU A 88 5.76 4.38 -3.44
CA LEU A 88 6.78 3.47 -2.94
C LEU A 88 6.18 2.07 -2.86
N ILE A 89 6.83 1.10 -3.50
CA ILE A 89 6.48 -0.31 -3.44
C ILE A 89 7.53 -1.01 -2.56
N THR A 90 7.11 -1.51 -1.41
CA THR A 90 7.99 -2.28 -0.53
C THR A 90 7.66 -3.75 -0.60
N PHE A 91 8.65 -4.56 -0.93
CA PHE A 91 8.56 -6.01 -0.88
C PHE A 91 9.18 -6.50 0.41
N PHE A 92 8.45 -7.29 1.19
CA PHE A 92 8.99 -7.94 2.36
C PHE A 92 9.42 -9.35 2.01
N GLN A 93 10.56 -9.78 2.56
CA GLN A 93 10.96 -11.18 2.48
C GLN A 93 9.81 -12.02 3.07
N THR A 94 9.29 -12.95 2.28
CA THR A 94 8.11 -13.74 2.66
C THR A 94 8.47 -15.21 2.65
N PRO A 95 9.06 -15.75 3.73
CA PRO A 95 9.45 -17.15 3.81
C PRO A 95 8.27 -18.11 3.65
N GLU A 96 8.56 -19.34 3.21
CA GLU A 96 7.52 -20.35 2.92
C GLU A 96 6.61 -20.64 4.13
N ASP A 97 7.16 -20.66 5.35
CA ASP A 97 6.36 -20.86 6.57
C ASP A 97 5.39 -19.70 6.81
N LEU A 98 5.75 -18.47 6.45
CA LEU A 98 4.86 -17.32 6.49
C LEU A 98 3.76 -17.43 5.42
N ILE A 99 4.09 -17.87 4.20
CA ILE A 99 3.11 -18.10 3.13
C ILE A 99 2.07 -19.14 3.54
N GLN A 100 2.51 -20.26 4.10
CA GLN A 100 1.64 -21.40 4.40
C GLN A 100 0.83 -21.23 5.69
N ALA A 101 1.41 -20.58 6.72
CA ALA A 101 0.79 -20.53 8.04
C ALA A 101 -0.16 -19.34 8.24
N TYR A 102 0.02 -18.24 7.51
CA TYR A 102 -0.74 -17.00 7.77
C TYR A 102 -2.02 -16.91 6.95
N THR A 103 -3.13 -16.69 7.65
CA THR A 103 -4.39 -16.26 7.07
C THR A 103 -4.38 -14.77 6.72
N VAL A 104 -5.40 -14.32 5.98
CA VAL A 104 -5.62 -12.90 5.67
C VAL A 104 -5.66 -12.04 6.93
N ASP A 105 -6.29 -12.52 8.01
CA ASP A 105 -6.36 -11.80 9.29
C ASP A 105 -5.02 -11.74 10.02
N GLN A 106 -4.20 -12.80 9.93
CA GLN A 106 -2.85 -12.76 10.52
C GLN A 106 -1.93 -11.79 9.76
N TYR A 107 -2.04 -11.73 8.43
CA TYR A 107 -1.37 -10.69 7.64
C TYR A 107 -1.89 -9.28 7.97
N ARG A 108 -3.18 -9.12 8.26
CA ARG A 108 -3.75 -7.84 8.70
C ARG A 108 -3.13 -7.39 10.02
N ASN A 109 -3.02 -8.30 10.99
CA ASN A 109 -2.37 -7.99 12.28
C ASN A 109 -0.90 -7.61 12.08
N LEU A 110 -0.19 -8.34 11.21
CA LEU A 110 1.20 -8.05 10.87
C LEU A 110 1.35 -6.68 10.21
N PHE A 111 0.48 -6.36 9.24
CA PHE A 111 0.40 -5.04 8.59
C PHE A 111 0.28 -3.92 9.61
N TRP A 112 -0.70 -4.01 10.51
CA TRP A 112 -0.92 -2.95 11.50
C TRP A 112 0.17 -2.89 12.56
N SER A 113 0.74 -4.02 12.97
CA SER A 113 1.88 -4.06 13.87
C SER A 113 3.06 -3.29 13.29
N LEU A 114 3.39 -3.50 12.00
CA LEU A 114 4.45 -2.76 11.31
C LEU A 114 4.15 -1.26 11.29
N LEU A 115 2.93 -0.85 10.93
CA LEU A 115 2.59 0.59 10.87
C LEU A 115 2.63 1.27 12.23
N ASN A 116 2.20 0.59 13.30
CA ASN A 116 2.32 1.11 14.66
C ASN A 116 3.79 1.33 15.04
N THR A 117 4.65 0.33 14.85
CA THR A 117 6.09 0.45 15.14
C THR A 117 6.77 1.51 14.28
N VAL A 118 6.45 1.59 12.99
CA VAL A 118 6.99 2.61 12.09
C VAL A 118 6.60 4.02 12.55
N ASN A 119 5.35 4.23 12.97
CA ASN A 119 4.93 5.53 13.48
C ASN A 119 5.62 5.88 14.81
N GLU A 120 5.92 4.90 15.67
CA GLU A 120 6.71 5.15 16.89
C GLU A 120 8.15 5.56 16.61
N LEU A 121 8.68 5.17 15.45
CA LEU A 121 10.01 5.53 14.96
C LEU A 121 10.04 6.86 14.20
N ASP A 122 8.89 7.50 13.99
CA ASP A 122 8.82 8.78 13.28
C ASP A 122 9.52 9.89 14.10
N PRO A 123 10.58 10.53 13.58
CA PRO A 123 11.21 11.64 14.27
C PRO A 123 10.36 12.91 14.25
N GLU A 124 9.39 13.02 13.34
CA GLU A 124 8.51 14.18 13.21
C GLU A 124 7.25 14.03 14.07
N GLU A 125 6.72 15.14 14.56
CA GLU A 125 5.42 15.13 15.22
C GLU A 125 4.29 14.83 14.23
N TRP A 126 3.23 14.18 14.71
CA TRP A 126 2.03 13.96 13.90
C TRP A 126 1.48 15.30 13.38
N PRO A 127 1.21 15.45 12.07
CA PRO A 127 0.79 16.72 11.50
C PRO A 127 -0.45 17.28 12.19
N SER A 128 -0.38 18.53 12.66
CA SER A 128 -1.45 19.15 13.47
C SER A 128 -2.80 19.30 12.75
N HIS A 129 -2.79 19.29 11.41
CA HIS A 129 -3.99 19.37 10.58
C HIS A 129 -4.65 18.01 10.34
N ILE A 130 -4.00 16.90 10.74
CA ILE A 130 -4.52 15.55 10.60
C ILE A 130 -5.03 15.06 11.96
N PRO A 131 -6.28 14.59 12.04
CA PRO A 131 -6.84 14.08 13.28
C PRO A 131 -6.02 12.88 13.77
N MET A 132 -5.91 12.71 15.09
CA MET A 132 -5.30 11.51 15.68
C MET A 132 -6.29 10.34 15.73
N ASP A 133 -7.59 10.60 15.63
CA ASP A 133 -8.64 9.56 15.61
C ASP A 133 -8.72 8.90 14.23
N PRO A 134 -8.40 7.61 14.10
CA PRO A 134 -8.58 6.89 12.85
C PRO A 134 -10.05 6.75 12.43
N HIS A 135 -11.02 7.06 13.28
CA HIS A 135 -12.43 7.15 12.89
C HIS A 135 -12.80 8.50 12.28
N HIS A 136 -11.89 9.47 12.24
CA HIS A 136 -12.14 10.70 11.53
C HIS A 136 -12.00 10.49 10.02
N HIS A 137 -12.94 11.03 9.23
CA HIS A 137 -13.03 10.81 7.78
C HIS A 137 -11.86 11.36 6.94
N VAL A 138 -11.02 12.21 7.53
CA VAL A 138 -9.76 12.72 6.93
C VAL A 138 -8.51 12.21 7.64
N TRP A 139 -8.65 11.20 8.51
CA TRP A 139 -7.49 10.53 9.05
C TRP A 139 -6.76 9.78 7.94
N GLU A 140 -5.43 9.80 8.02
CA GLU A 140 -4.53 9.05 7.17
C GLU A 140 -3.24 8.78 7.94
N PHE A 141 -2.60 7.64 7.67
CA PHE A 141 -1.27 7.35 8.18
C PHE A 141 -0.28 8.44 7.76
N CYS A 142 0.46 8.98 8.74
CA CYS A 142 1.50 9.97 8.51
C CYS A 142 2.87 9.43 8.92
N TYR A 143 3.90 9.78 8.15
CA TYR A 143 5.30 9.55 8.52
C TYR A 143 6.19 10.67 7.96
N GLY A 144 7.08 11.24 8.77
CA GLY A 144 7.98 12.31 8.34
C GLY A 144 7.24 13.55 7.85
N GLY A 145 6.10 13.88 8.48
CA GLY A 145 5.25 15.02 8.13
C GLY A 145 4.38 14.85 6.88
N GLU A 146 4.50 13.74 6.14
CA GLU A 146 3.73 13.46 4.92
C GLU A 146 2.60 12.44 5.19
N GLN A 147 1.48 12.60 4.50
CA GLN A 147 0.32 11.69 4.54
C GLN A 147 0.44 10.60 3.47
N TYR A 148 0.13 9.35 3.82
CA TYR A 148 0.23 8.21 2.91
C TYR A 148 -1.03 7.35 2.90
N PHE A 149 -1.56 7.12 1.70
CA PHE A 149 -2.48 6.03 1.47
C PHE A 149 -1.69 4.73 1.41
N MET A 150 -2.06 3.78 2.28
CA MET A 150 -1.44 2.48 2.35
C MET A 150 -2.26 1.47 1.57
N TYR A 151 -1.59 0.64 0.78
CA TYR A 151 -2.20 -0.51 0.14
C TYR A 151 -1.40 -1.75 0.54
N CYS A 152 -2.07 -2.81 0.94
CA CYS A 152 -1.45 -4.11 1.18
C CYS A 152 -1.95 -5.17 0.17
N ALA A 153 -1.05 -6.05 -0.25
CA ALA A 153 -1.36 -7.31 -0.90
C ALA A 153 -0.55 -8.45 -0.26
N THR A 154 -1.13 -9.65 -0.25
CA THR A 154 -0.60 -10.80 0.50
C THR A 154 -0.77 -12.11 -0.27
N PRO A 155 0.01 -13.16 0.08
CA PRO A 155 -0.17 -14.49 -0.51
C PRO A 155 -1.51 -15.12 -0.14
N ALA A 156 -2.07 -14.75 1.01
CA ALA A 156 -3.27 -15.36 1.57
C ALA A 156 -4.59 -14.93 0.91
N HIS A 157 -4.63 -13.81 0.17
CA HIS A 157 -5.84 -13.43 -0.56
C HIS A 157 -6.05 -14.38 -1.75
N GLN A 158 -7.25 -14.92 -1.91
CA GLN A 158 -7.61 -15.87 -2.98
C GLN A 158 -8.81 -15.39 -3.80
N LEU A 159 -9.79 -14.74 -3.18
CA LEU A 159 -10.96 -14.23 -3.88
C LEU A 159 -10.68 -12.84 -4.50
N ARG A 160 -9.95 -11.99 -3.78
CA ARG A 160 -9.51 -10.67 -4.25
C ARG A 160 -8.16 -10.78 -4.92
N GLN A 161 -8.17 -11.19 -6.19
CA GLN A 161 -6.97 -11.28 -7.01
C GLN A 161 -6.21 -9.95 -7.09
N SER A 162 -6.90 -8.82 -6.99
CA SER A 162 -6.31 -7.49 -6.89
C SER A 162 -5.35 -7.41 -5.70
N ARG A 163 -5.72 -7.99 -4.55
CA ARG A 163 -4.96 -8.05 -3.29
C ARG A 163 -4.10 -9.31 -3.13
N HIS A 164 -4.20 -10.28 -4.03
CA HIS A 164 -3.30 -11.43 -4.07
C HIS A 164 -1.93 -11.05 -4.63
N PHE A 165 -0.87 -11.41 -3.92
CA PHE A 165 0.49 -11.35 -4.44
C PHE A 165 1.37 -12.41 -3.76
N PRO A 166 2.30 -13.09 -4.44
CA PRO A 166 3.12 -14.15 -3.83
C PRO A 166 4.06 -13.71 -2.70
N TYR A 167 4.23 -12.39 -2.54
CA TYR A 167 4.96 -11.79 -1.43
C TYR A 167 4.03 -10.87 -0.64
N PHE A 168 4.39 -10.60 0.62
CA PHE A 168 3.79 -9.53 1.39
C PHE A 168 4.32 -8.17 0.89
N ILE A 169 3.43 -7.31 0.40
CA ILE A 169 3.83 -6.03 -0.20
C ILE A 169 3.00 -4.86 0.31
N PHE A 170 3.66 -3.69 0.44
CA PHE A 170 2.98 -2.41 0.56
C PHE A 170 3.15 -1.60 -0.72
N ALA A 171 2.07 -0.95 -1.15
CA ALA A 171 2.15 0.19 -2.07
C ALA A 171 1.73 1.44 -1.29
N ILE A 172 2.65 2.37 -1.16
CA ILE A 172 2.57 3.53 -0.27
C ILE A 172 2.52 4.76 -1.17
N THR A 173 1.38 5.45 -1.18
CA THR A 173 1.14 6.57 -2.11
C THR A 173 0.94 7.86 -1.32
N PRO A 174 1.77 8.90 -1.53
CA PRO A 174 1.56 10.18 -0.88
C PRO A 174 0.17 10.76 -1.21
N ARG A 175 -0.49 11.37 -0.23
CA ARG A 175 -1.82 11.98 -0.43
C ARG A 175 -1.84 13.00 -1.56
N TRP A 176 -0.77 13.77 -1.73
CA TRP A 176 -0.68 14.78 -2.79
C TRP A 176 -0.80 14.17 -4.20
N VAL A 177 -0.37 12.91 -4.41
CA VAL A 177 -0.55 12.18 -5.68
C VAL A 177 -2.04 11.92 -5.95
N LEU A 178 -2.78 11.55 -4.91
CA LEU A 178 -4.22 11.32 -5.01
C LEU A 178 -4.98 12.64 -5.21
N VAL A 179 -4.55 13.71 -4.56
CA VAL A 179 -5.11 15.07 -4.78
C VAL A 179 -4.87 15.52 -6.22
N GLU A 180 -3.65 15.36 -6.73
CA GLU A 180 -3.32 15.70 -8.12
C GLU A 180 -4.14 14.88 -9.12
N PHE A 181 -4.30 13.57 -8.89
CA PHE A 181 -5.17 12.72 -9.72
C PHE A 181 -6.63 13.23 -9.75
N ASN A 182 -7.13 13.75 -8.63
CA ASN A 182 -8.50 14.27 -8.53
C ASN A 182 -8.65 15.74 -8.96
N SER A 183 -7.56 16.43 -9.33
CA SER A 183 -7.60 17.85 -9.75
C SER A 183 -8.41 18.10 -11.03
N ALA A 184 -8.68 17.06 -11.82
CA ALA A 184 -9.57 17.08 -12.98
C ALA A 184 -10.77 16.13 -12.73
N PRO A 185 -11.86 16.60 -12.09
CA PRO A 185 -12.92 15.74 -11.55
C PRO A 185 -13.61 14.85 -12.60
N GLU A 186 -13.88 15.38 -13.79
CA GLU A 186 -14.54 14.62 -14.87
C GLU A 186 -13.67 13.47 -15.36
N ALA A 187 -12.39 13.74 -15.64
CA ALA A 187 -11.43 12.73 -16.04
C ALA A 187 -11.21 11.70 -14.93
N ALA A 188 -11.09 12.15 -13.68
CA ALA A 188 -10.95 11.28 -12.52
C ALA A 188 -12.16 10.36 -12.34
N ALA A 189 -13.39 10.88 -12.52
CA ALA A 189 -14.61 10.10 -12.45
C ALA A 189 -14.67 9.00 -13.52
N GLN A 190 -14.30 9.33 -14.77
CA GLN A 190 -14.23 8.34 -15.85
C GLN A 190 -13.20 7.24 -15.56
N VAL A 191 -12.02 7.61 -15.03
CA VAL A 191 -10.99 6.64 -14.64
C VAL A 191 -11.49 5.77 -13.48
N LYS A 192 -12.13 6.35 -12.46
CA LYS A 192 -12.72 5.61 -11.33
C LYS A 192 -13.79 4.61 -11.78
N SER A 193 -14.66 4.97 -12.75
CA SER A 193 -15.63 4.03 -13.34
C SER A 193 -14.93 2.83 -13.97
N LYS A 194 -13.91 3.09 -14.80
CA LYS A 194 -13.12 2.03 -15.44
C LYS A 194 -12.37 1.17 -14.43
N ILE A 195 -11.89 1.74 -13.32
CA ILE A 195 -11.29 0.96 -12.23
C ILE A 195 -12.33 0.01 -11.63
N ARG A 196 -13.56 0.47 -11.33
CA ARG A 196 -14.63 -0.38 -10.78
C ARG A 196 -15.03 -1.51 -11.73
N GLU A 197 -15.11 -1.23 -13.03
CA GLU A 197 -15.34 -2.24 -14.06
C GLU A 197 -14.23 -3.30 -14.07
N ARG A 198 -12.96 -2.86 -14.03
CA ARG A 198 -11.82 -3.78 -13.98
C ARG A 198 -11.78 -4.60 -12.70
N ILE A 199 -12.07 -4.02 -11.53
CA ILE A 199 -12.11 -4.75 -10.27
C ILE A 199 -13.13 -5.89 -10.36
N THR A 200 -14.33 -5.59 -10.86
CA THR A 200 -15.41 -6.59 -11.04
C THR A 200 -15.00 -7.72 -11.97
N ALA A 201 -14.19 -7.45 -12.99
CA ALA A 201 -13.71 -8.47 -13.92
C ALA A 201 -12.44 -9.21 -13.45
N TYR A 202 -11.69 -8.62 -12.51
CA TYR A 202 -10.39 -9.11 -12.07
C TYR A 202 -10.48 -9.93 -10.77
N ASP A 203 -11.33 -9.52 -9.83
CA ASP A 203 -11.57 -10.23 -8.59
C ASP A 203 -12.65 -11.31 -8.77
N ASN A 204 -12.52 -12.42 -8.05
CA ASN A 204 -13.51 -13.49 -8.00
C ASN A 204 -14.66 -13.19 -7.01
N ILE A 205 -14.73 -11.95 -6.51
CA ILE A 205 -15.70 -11.49 -5.52
C ILE A 205 -16.06 -10.03 -5.82
N GLY A 206 -17.24 -9.61 -5.39
CA GLY A 206 -17.71 -8.23 -5.56
C GLY A 206 -16.77 -7.19 -4.92
N ILE A 207 -16.89 -5.95 -5.40
CA ILE A 207 -16.16 -4.79 -4.88
C ILE A 207 -16.37 -4.71 -3.37
N HIS A 208 -15.28 -4.58 -2.62
CA HIS A 208 -15.34 -4.51 -1.16
C HIS A 208 -16.13 -3.27 -0.71
N PRO A 209 -17.05 -3.37 0.27
CA PRO A 209 -17.86 -2.25 0.71
C PRO A 209 -17.04 -1.09 1.31
N ASP A 210 -15.87 -1.40 1.90
CA ASP A 210 -14.99 -0.36 2.46
C ASP A 210 -14.26 0.47 1.40
N LEU A 211 -14.27 0.11 0.10
CA LEU A 211 -13.63 0.90 -0.97
C LEU A 211 -14.44 2.17 -1.30
N ASN A 212 -14.18 3.22 -0.54
CA ASN A 212 -14.92 4.48 -0.53
C ASN A 212 -14.05 5.69 -0.90
N LEU A 213 -14.69 6.86 -1.02
CA LEU A 213 -14.00 8.11 -1.30
C LEU A 213 -13.44 8.70 0.00
N TYR A 214 -12.14 9.06 -0.01
CA TYR A 214 -11.50 9.80 1.07
C TYR A 214 -12.31 11.05 1.45
N GLY A 215 -12.46 11.31 2.75
CA GLY A 215 -13.16 12.47 3.27
C GLY A 215 -14.69 12.35 3.31
N SER A 216 -15.31 11.26 2.85
CA SER A 216 -16.77 11.09 3.01
C SER A 216 -17.12 10.74 4.46
N GLU A 217 -18.26 11.23 4.95
CA GLU A 217 -18.67 11.11 6.38
C GLU A 217 -18.75 9.67 6.90
N HIS A 218 -18.90 8.69 6.01
CA HIS A 218 -18.98 7.26 6.36
C HIS A 218 -17.76 6.46 5.89
N ASN A 219 -16.73 7.11 5.34
CA ASN A 219 -15.48 6.46 5.00
C ASN A 219 -14.48 6.57 6.15
N PHE A 220 -13.94 5.43 6.53
CA PHE A 220 -12.80 5.34 7.42
C PHE A 220 -11.61 4.86 6.61
N GLU A 221 -10.68 5.76 6.30
CA GLU A 221 -9.63 5.49 5.31
C GLU A 221 -8.80 4.24 5.65
N TRP A 222 -8.54 4.01 6.95
CA TRP A 222 -7.82 2.83 7.41
C TRP A 222 -8.46 1.50 7.00
N LYS A 223 -9.78 1.44 6.82
CA LYS A 223 -10.46 0.21 6.36
C LYS A 223 -10.08 -0.16 4.93
N GLN A 224 -9.61 0.81 4.15
CA GLN A 224 -9.17 0.58 2.76
C GLN A 224 -7.73 0.09 2.66
N TYR A 225 -6.94 0.31 3.72
CA TYR A 225 -5.52 -0.02 3.72
C TYR A 225 -5.27 -1.51 3.61
N PHE A 226 -6.07 -2.29 4.34
CA PHE A 226 -6.07 -3.74 4.30
C PHE A 226 -7.50 -4.26 4.18
N LEU A 227 -7.87 -4.82 3.03
CA LEU A 227 -9.20 -5.37 2.79
C LEU A 227 -9.28 -6.83 3.27
N SER A 228 -10.46 -7.26 3.73
CA SER A 228 -10.75 -8.70 3.90
C SER A 228 -10.85 -9.38 2.54
N ASP A 229 -10.60 -10.69 2.50
CA ASP A 229 -10.80 -11.50 1.30
C ASP A 229 -12.26 -12.00 1.15
N ASP A 230 -13.18 -11.41 1.91
CA ASP A 230 -14.63 -11.63 1.83
C ASP A 230 -15.37 -10.30 1.61
N THR A 231 -16.69 -10.29 1.75
CA THR A 231 -17.52 -9.06 1.65
C THR A 231 -17.78 -8.40 3.00
N SER A 232 -17.23 -8.93 4.10
CA SER A 232 -17.39 -8.31 5.41
C SER A 232 -16.53 -7.06 5.46
N SER A 233 -17.13 -5.94 5.87
CA SER A 233 -16.32 -4.83 6.38
C SER A 233 -15.48 -5.33 7.54
N SER A 234 -14.31 -4.73 7.76
CA SER A 234 -13.41 -5.12 8.87
C SER A 234 -14.20 -5.40 10.15
N ALA A 235 -14.07 -6.63 10.67
CA ALA A 235 -14.74 -7.05 11.90
C ALA A 235 -14.29 -6.23 13.12
N ALA A 236 -13.17 -5.52 12.99
CA ALA A 236 -12.68 -4.61 14.02
C ALA A 236 -13.61 -3.38 14.12
N SER A 237 -14.24 -3.22 15.27
CA SER A 237 -15.02 -2.01 15.60
C SER A 237 -14.14 -0.77 15.75
N ARG A 238 -12.81 -0.95 15.81
CA ARG A 238 -11.81 0.11 15.95
C ARG A 238 -10.58 -0.15 15.06
N CYS A 239 -10.01 0.91 14.52
CA CYS A 239 -8.76 0.85 13.77
C CYS A 239 -7.62 0.31 14.64
N PRO A 240 -6.87 -0.74 14.24
CA PRO A 240 -5.74 -1.29 15.00
C PRO A 240 -4.57 -0.31 15.25
N PHE A 241 -4.62 0.86 14.63
CA PHE A 241 -3.75 1.98 14.93
C PHE A 241 -4.24 2.71 16.19
N HIS A 242 -3.62 2.44 17.34
CA HIS A 242 -4.18 2.82 18.65
C HIS A 242 -3.29 3.74 19.50
N HIS A 243 -1.99 3.85 19.21
CA HIS A 243 -1.06 4.45 20.17
C HIS A 243 -1.09 5.99 20.21
N LEU A 244 -1.53 6.66 19.13
CA LEU A 244 -1.69 8.13 19.16
C LEU A 244 -2.83 8.59 20.07
N HIS A 245 -3.90 7.80 20.16
CA HIS A 245 -5.06 8.14 20.99
C HIS A 245 -4.79 8.02 22.49
N LEU A 246 -3.87 7.14 22.89
CA LEU A 246 -3.58 6.81 24.28
C LEU A 246 -2.52 7.73 24.92
N LYS A 247 -1.68 8.41 24.13
CA LYS A 247 -0.64 9.34 24.64
C LYS A 247 -1.20 10.67 25.19
N LYS A 248 -2.52 10.90 25.14
CA LYS A 248 -3.19 12.11 25.70
C LYS A 248 -4.41 11.79 26.58
N SER A 249 -4.52 10.57 27.14
CA SER A 249 -5.44 10.29 28.25
C SER A 249 -4.72 10.28 29.58
#